data_AF-A0A967M5B4-F1
#
_entry.id   AF-A0A967M5B4-F1
#
_cell.length_a   1.000
_cell.length_b   1.000
_cell.length_c   1.000
_cell.angle_alpha   90.00
_cell.angle_beta   90.00
_cell.angle_gamma   90.00
#
_symmetry.space_group_name_H-M   'P 1'
#
loop_
_entity.id
_entity.type
_entity.pdbx_description
1 polymer ?
#
loop_
_entity_poly.entity_id
_entity_poly.type
_entity_poly.pdbx_seq_one_letter_code
_entity_poly.pdbx_strand_id
1 'polypeptide(L)' 'MQTHATYYDGQSSARHAVTLILQSESLLIEGEDFRREYPLDALKLDAPIGQLDRALRLADGGSCQIRNPAFVA' A
#
# COMPACT_ATOMS: atom_id res chain seq x y z
N MET A 1 11.59 2.34 6.38
CA MET A 1 10.71 3.55 6.52
C MET A 1 9.28 3.09 6.74
N GLN A 2 8.38 3.83 7.40
CA GLN A 2 6.98 3.41 7.58
C GLN A 2 5.95 4.54 7.43
N THR A 3 4.71 4.22 7.05
CA THR A 3 3.60 5.17 6.97
C THR A 3 2.23 4.50 7.13
N HIS A 4 1.20 5.26 7.53
CA HIS A 4 -0.18 4.79 7.56
C HIS A 4 -0.81 4.87 6.17
N ALA A 5 -1.61 3.86 5.83
CA ALA A 5 -2.33 3.77 4.56
C ALA A 5 -3.71 3.13 4.76
N THR A 6 -4.52 3.16 3.70
CA THR A 6 -5.76 2.38 3.62
C THR A 6 -5.58 1.25 2.62
N TYR A 7 -5.75 0.01 3.07
CA TYR A 7 -5.74 -1.19 2.24
C TYR A 7 -7.14 -1.55 1.77
N TYR A 8 -7.22 -1.98 0.52
CA TYR A 8 -8.39 -2.55 -0.13
C TYR A 8 -8.00 -3.93 -0.68
N ASP A 9 -8.80 -4.94 -0.36
CA ASP A 9 -8.53 -6.35 -0.70
C ASP A 9 -8.79 -6.73 -2.17
N GLY A 10 -9.35 -5.80 -2.97
CA GLY A 10 -9.70 -6.01 -4.37
C GLY A 10 -10.94 -6.88 -4.60
N GLN A 11 -11.53 -7.44 -3.55
CA GLN A 11 -12.74 -8.28 -3.60
C GLN A 11 -13.96 -7.53 -3.05
N SER A 12 -13.73 -6.65 -2.08
CA SER A 12 -14.72 -5.83 -1.42
C SER A 12 -14.30 -4.36 -1.47
N SER A 13 -15.24 -3.46 -1.17
CA SER A 13 -14.94 -2.03 -0.95
C SER A 13 -14.58 -1.73 0.51
N ALA A 14 -14.24 -2.76 1.30
CA ALA A 14 -13.87 -2.59 2.69
C ALA A 14 -12.55 -1.83 2.81
N ARG A 15 -12.51 -0.91 3.77
CA ARG A 15 -11.33 -0.10 4.09
C ARG A 15 -10.65 -0.69 5.30
N HIS A 16 -9.41 -1.13 5.14
CA HIS A 16 -8.60 -1.61 6.23
C HIS A 16 -7.53 -0.57 6.55
N ALA A 17 -7.52 -0.06 7.78
CA ALA A 17 -6.41 0.76 8.24
C ALA A 17 -5.16 -0.12 8.37
N VAL A 18 -4.08 0.27 7.71
CA VAL A 18 -2.83 -0.51 7.72
C VAL A 18 -1.62 0.39 7.92
N THR A 19 -0.55 -0.21 8.40
CA THR A 19 0.79 0.37 8.39
C THR A 19 1.60 -0.28 7.28
N LEU A 20 2.17 0.55 6.42
CA LEU A 20 3.13 0.14 5.40
C LEU A 20 4.54 0.34 5.92
N ILE A 21 5.36 -0.70 5.87
CA ILE A 21 6.75 -0.68 6.31
C ILE A 21 7.62 -1.08 5.12
N LEU A 22 8.32 -0.09 4.58
CA LEU A 22 9.29 -0.27 3.51
C LEU A 22 10.59 -0.84 4.09
N GLN A 23 10.92 -2.05 3.67
CA GLN A 23 12.20 -2.71 3.87
C GLN A 23 13.07 -2.57 2.61
N SER A 24 14.28 -3.15 2.64
CA SER A 24 15.25 -2.97 1.56
C SER A 24 14.77 -3.50 0.20
N GLU A 25 14.06 -4.64 0.19
CA GLU A 25 13.61 -5.30 -1.06
C GLU A 25 12.12 -5.67 -1.03
N SER A 26 11.43 -5.40 0.07
CA SER A 26 10.02 -5.74 0.26
C SER A 26 9.24 -4.61 0.93
N LEU A 27 7.94 -4.63 0.70
CA LEU A 27 6.95 -3.83 1.42
C LEU A 27 6.16 -4.77 2.32
N LEU A 28 6.20 -4.47 3.61
CA LEU A 28 5.36 -5.13 4.60
C LEU A 28 4.09 -4.30 4.83
N ILE A 29 2.95 -4.97 4.87
CA ILE A 29 1.63 -4.42 5.16
C ILE A 29 1.12 -5.08 6.43
N GLU A 30 0.96 -4.29 7.49
CA GLU A 30 0.40 -4.75 8.77
C GLU A 30 -0.97 -4.10 8.97
N GLY A 31 -2.02 -4.92 8.95
CA GLY A 31 -3.36 -4.58 9.41
C GLY A 31 -3.65 -5.15 10.79
N GLU A 32 -4.86 -4.93 11.28
CA GLU A 32 -5.29 -5.37 12.62
C GLU A 32 -5.14 -6.88 12.83
N ASP A 33 -5.62 -7.69 11.88
CA ASP A 33 -5.62 -9.17 11.96
C ASP A 33 -4.81 -9.85 10.85
N PHE A 34 -4.04 -9.09 10.07
CA PHE A 34 -3.29 -9.66 8.97
C PHE A 34 -1.95 -8.97 8.76
N ARG A 35 -1.00 -9.75 8.26
CA ARG A 35 0.31 -9.29 7.84
C ARG A 35 0.63 -9.88 6.47
N ARG A 36 1.02 -9.04 5.54
CA ARG A 36 1.41 -9.45 4.18
C ARG A 36 2.70 -8.79 3.77
N GLU A 37 3.52 -9.51 3.02
CA GLU A 37 4.79 -9.04 2.51
C GLU A 37 4.82 -9.23 1.01
N TYR A 38 5.26 -8.19 0.30
CA TYR A 38 5.37 -8.20 -1.15
C TYR A 38 6.75 -7.70 -1.55
N PRO A 39 7.42 -8.35 -2.51
CA PRO A 39 8.66 -7.83 -3.04
C PRO A 39 8.38 -6.56 -3.86
N LEU A 40 9.29 -5.59 -3.82
CA LEU A 40 9.06 -4.27 -4.43
C LEU A 40 8.90 -4.32 -5.95
N ASP A 41 9.53 -5.30 -6.61
CA ASP A 41 9.43 -5.54 -8.05
C ASP A 41 8.04 -6.03 -8.49
N ALA A 42 7.26 -6.60 -7.58
CA ALA A 42 5.89 -7.03 -7.81
C ALA A 42 4.86 -5.92 -7.57
N LEU A 43 5.28 -4.75 -7.07
CA LEU A 43 4.41 -3.62 -6.77
C LEU A 43 4.33 -2.65 -7.94
N LYS A 44 3.14 -2.09 -8.15
CA LYS A 44 2.94 -1.02 -9.13
C LYS A 44 2.46 0.23 -8.43
N LEU A 45 3.29 1.28 -8.45
CA LEU A 45 2.91 2.59 -7.96
C LEU A 45 2.18 3.34 -9.08
N ASP A 46 0.89 3.60 -8.89
CA ASP A 46 0.13 4.42 -9.82
C ASP A 46 0.45 5.91 -9.61
N ALA A 47 0.54 6.64 -10.72
CA ALA A 47 0.76 8.08 -10.68
C ALA A 47 -0.43 8.78 -9.99
N PRO A 48 -0.17 9.85 -9.21
CA PRO A 48 -1.23 10.63 -8.61
C PRO A 48 -2.12 11.24 -9.69
N ILE A 49 -3.44 11.07 -9.57
CA ILE A 49 -4.42 11.74 -10.40
C ILE A 49 -4.80 13.05 -9.71
N GLY A 50 -4.15 14.16 -10.08
CA GLY A 50 -4.38 15.47 -9.46
C GLY A 50 -3.88 15.55 -8.02
N GLN A 51 -4.76 15.91 -7.06
CA GLN A 51 -4.47 15.97 -5.62
C GLN A 51 -4.76 14.65 -4.87
N LEU A 52 -5.17 13.59 -5.56
CA LEU A 52 -5.54 12.32 -4.92
C LEU A 52 -4.32 11.54 -4.40
N ASP A 53 -4.54 10.87 -3.28
CA ASP A 53 -3.62 9.94 -2.62
C ASP A 53 -2.97 8.98 -3.65
N ARG A 54 -1.67 8.70 -3.50
CA ARG A 54 -1.01 7.73 -4.39
C ARG A 54 -1.54 6.33 -4.09
N ALA A 55 -1.84 5.56 -5.13
CA ALA A 55 -2.27 4.18 -4.98
C ALA A 55 -1.11 3.24 -5.32
N LEU A 56 -0.85 2.28 -4.45
CA LEU A 56 0.08 1.19 -4.68
C LEU A 56 -0.73 -0.08 -4.94
N ARG A 57 -0.60 -0.65 -6.13
CA ARG A 57 -1.24 -1.90 -6.53
C ARG A 57 -0.37 -3.09 -6.19
N LEU A 58 -1.00 -4.07 -5.57
CA LEU A 58 -0.38 -5.32 -5.12
C LEU A 58 -0.60 -6.41 -6.16
N ALA A 59 0.29 -7.41 -6.16
CA ALA A 59 0.24 -8.52 -7.11
C ALA A 59 -1.00 -9.42 -6.97
N ASP A 60 -1.65 -9.41 -5.81
CA ASP A 60 -2.85 -10.18 -5.50
C ASP A 60 -4.16 -9.46 -5.89
N GLY A 61 -4.06 -8.29 -6.54
CA GLY A 61 -5.21 -7.47 -6.92
C GLY A 61 -5.65 -6.47 -5.85
N GLY A 62 -5.05 -6.49 -4.66
CA GLY A 62 -5.27 -5.48 -3.63
C GLY A 62 -4.64 -4.12 -3.98
N SER A 63 -5.01 -3.09 -3.23
CA SER A 63 -4.39 -1.76 -3.35
C SER A 63 -4.26 -1.05 -2.02
N CYS A 64 -3.24 -0.20 -1.91
CA CYS A 64 -3.00 0.67 -0.76
C CYS A 64 -3.04 2.14 -1.17
N GLN A 65 -3.92 2.91 -0.55
CA GLN A 65 -3.94 4.37 -0.70
C GLN A 65 -3.02 5.01 0.33
N ILE A 66 -2.01 5.73 -0.16
CA ILE A 66 -0.93 6.32 0.60
C ILE A 66 -1.10 7.84 0.59
N ARG A 67 -1.24 8.42 1.78
CA ARG A 67 -1.40 9.87 1.97
C ARG A 67 -0.08 10.60 2.12
N ASN A 68 0.97 9.91 2.56
CA ASN A 68 2.27 10.51 2.79
C ASN A 68 3.12 10.46 1.50
N PRO A 69 3.31 11.60 0.80
CA PRO A 69 4.06 11.62 -0.45
C PRO A 69 5.53 11.25 -0.26
N ALA A 70 6.13 11.51 0.90
CA ALA A 70 7.53 11.18 1.17
C ALA A 70 7.78 9.66 1.24
N PHE A 71 6.73 8.85 1.42
CA PHE A 71 6.85 7.39 1.43
C PHE A 71 7.04 6.79 0.03
N VAL A 72 6.64 7.54 -0.99
CA VAL A 72 6.50 7.13 -2.40
C VAL A 72 7.23 8.12 -3.33
N ALA A 73 8.16 8.90 -2.78
CA ALA A 73 8.95 9.92 -3.46
C ALA A 73 10.24 9.35 -4.05
#